data_AF-A0A5A7XIT1-F1
#
_entry.id   AF-A0A5A7XIT1-F1
#
_cell.length_a   1.000
_cell.length_b   1.000
_cell.length_c   1.000
_cell.angle_alpha   90.00
_cell.angle_beta   90.00
_cell.angle_gamma   90.00
#
_symmetry.space_group_name_H-M   'P 1'
#
loop_
_entity.id
_entity.type
_entity.pdbx_description
1 polymer ?
#
loop_
_entity_poly.entity_id
_entity_poly.type
_entity_poly.pdbx_seq_one_letter_code
_entity_poly.pdbx_strand_id
1 'polypeptide(L)'
;MTSALAAVRRRLHSEDRYYWITSMLAARGLQRAACRLTAANIVACGAMPLLLMFGDLRPMGTRDRTIAVAVAVLCVAMASTWLRSNWPTRRHSQLCVLGGSLMVVVACLIQAHPAIGMVGATAFVVVSAFTAMFHAGWLLAYTWIVGIGTLVVLSVRLGGVRPEVTIAVVALFVVVNAFVAFCCRSVIRLVDNDVHYGELEPLTGLLTRDAFSDRVATIVTRARDDDRFLAIVVVSLDSFSLLTAMGGDAGAKQARVAIGQRLRETLRRDAVLSHVGESEYLVADTFASTDASVLTDRLQHTVRTAPYRLTASIGTVITPLEHLVGHPPHDVVEELITIATSNVYRARRNGGQRTETTANPELTSLRNADEWDDDDLTA
;
A
#
# COMPACT_ATOMS: atom_id res chain seq x y z
N MET A 1 10.00 33.21 2.98
CA MET A 1 10.79 32.31 2.10
C MET A 1 11.15 30.96 2.73
N THR A 2 11.34 30.87 4.06
CA THR A 2 11.72 29.63 4.77
C THR A 2 10.61 28.56 4.81
N SER A 3 9.33 28.93 4.94
CA SER A 3 8.21 27.96 4.96
C SER A 3 7.94 27.30 3.60
N ALA A 4 8.06 28.05 2.50
CA ALA A 4 7.89 27.55 1.15
C ALA A 4 8.99 26.54 0.76
N LEU A 5 10.25 26.83 1.11
CA LEU A 5 11.36 25.90 0.90
C LEU A 5 11.21 24.63 1.76
N ALA A 6 10.73 24.75 3.00
CA ALA A 6 10.44 23.59 3.84
C ALA A 6 9.26 22.74 3.31
N ALA A 7 8.23 23.37 2.74
CA ALA A 7 7.10 22.70 2.11
C ALA A 7 7.50 21.98 0.80
N VAL A 8 8.34 22.62 -0.02
CA VAL A 8 8.90 22.01 -1.24
C VAL A 8 9.83 20.85 -0.89
N ARG A 9 10.70 21.00 0.13
CA ARG A 9 11.58 19.92 0.61
C ARG A 9 10.78 18.72 1.11
N ARG A 10 9.72 18.94 1.88
CA ARG A 10 8.80 17.89 2.34
C ARG A 10 8.07 17.21 1.17
N ARG A 11 7.59 17.95 0.17
CA ARG A 11 6.98 17.35 -1.04
C ARG A 11 7.98 16.53 -1.86
N LEU A 12 9.22 17.01 -2.00
CA LEU A 12 10.29 16.29 -2.72
C LEU A 12 10.73 15.00 -2.02
N HIS A 13 10.66 14.99 -0.68
CA HIS A 13 11.00 13.84 0.17
C HIS A 13 9.78 13.05 0.64
N SER A 14 8.59 13.29 0.06
CA SER A 14 7.42 12.46 0.34
C SER A 14 7.73 10.99 0.08
N GLU A 15 7.17 10.12 0.93
CA GLU A 15 7.58 8.72 1.09
C GLU A 15 7.63 7.98 -0.25
N ASP A 16 8.70 7.21 -0.40
CA ASP A 16 8.98 6.43 -1.59
C ASP A 16 8.04 5.21 -1.63
N ARG A 17 7.10 5.21 -2.58
CA ARG A 17 6.05 4.18 -2.72
C ARG A 17 6.52 2.89 -3.39
N TYR A 18 7.83 2.73 -3.58
CA TYR A 18 8.41 1.61 -4.31
C TYR A 18 7.89 0.25 -3.81
N TYR A 19 8.06 -0.04 -2.52
CA TYR A 19 7.70 -1.36 -1.99
C TYR A 19 6.19 -1.61 -2.00
N TRP A 20 5.40 -0.56 -1.79
CA TRP A 20 3.93 -0.59 -1.80
C TRP A 20 3.35 -0.96 -3.19
N ILE A 21 3.84 -0.34 -4.27
CA ILE A 21 3.39 -0.71 -5.63
C ILE A 21 3.86 -2.12 -5.97
N THR A 22 5.09 -2.48 -5.59
CA THR A 22 5.63 -3.80 -5.92
C THR A 22 4.91 -4.93 -5.19
N SER A 23 4.48 -4.73 -3.95
CA SER A 23 3.68 -5.70 -3.20
C SER A 23 2.28 -5.85 -3.80
N MET A 24 1.66 -4.76 -4.27
CA MET A 24 0.37 -4.81 -4.95
C MET A 24 0.44 -5.55 -6.29
N LEU A 25 1.50 -5.31 -7.08
CA LEU A 25 1.76 -6.05 -8.31
C LEU A 25 2.01 -7.54 -8.05
N ALA A 26 2.69 -7.88 -6.95
CA ALA A 26 2.92 -9.26 -6.54
C ALA A 26 1.61 -9.95 -6.11
N ALA A 27 0.80 -9.29 -5.27
CA ALA A 27 -0.48 -9.79 -4.79
C ALA A 27 -1.47 -10.09 -5.94
N ARG A 28 -1.43 -9.30 -7.01
CA ARG A 28 -2.27 -9.48 -8.21
C ARG A 28 -1.65 -10.38 -9.28
N GLY A 29 -0.48 -10.99 -9.04
CA GLY A 29 0.23 -11.82 -10.01
C GLY A 29 0.78 -11.06 -11.23
N LEU A 30 0.72 -9.72 -11.25
CA LEU A 30 1.13 -8.87 -12.36
C LEU A 30 2.63 -8.52 -12.34
N GLN A 31 3.35 -8.88 -11.28
CA GLN A 31 4.77 -8.56 -11.11
C GLN A 31 5.63 -8.98 -12.32
N ARG A 32 5.45 -10.19 -12.85
CA ARG A 32 6.22 -10.66 -14.02
C ARG A 32 5.91 -9.86 -15.29
N ALA A 33 4.63 -9.50 -15.49
CA ALA A 33 4.22 -8.71 -16.64
C ALA A 33 4.80 -7.29 -16.56
N ALA A 34 4.74 -6.65 -15.39
CA ALA A 34 5.32 -5.32 -15.18
C ALA A 34 6.84 -5.32 -15.36
N CYS A 35 7.55 -6.33 -14.85
CA CYS A 35 8.99 -6.52 -15.08
C CYS A 35 9.34 -6.61 -16.58
N ARG A 36 8.61 -7.45 -17.33
CA ARG A 36 8.83 -7.62 -18.78
C ARG A 36 8.51 -6.35 -19.55
N LEU A 37 7.46 -5.62 -19.18
CA LEU A 37 7.11 -4.35 -19.79
C LEU A 37 8.20 -3.30 -19.56
N THR A 38 8.75 -3.20 -18.34
CA THR A 38 9.88 -2.29 -18.05
C THR A 38 11.11 -2.68 -18.85
N ALA A 39 11.46 -3.98 -18.90
CA ALA A 39 12.57 -4.47 -19.70
C ALA A 39 12.40 -4.14 -21.20
N ALA A 40 11.20 -4.37 -21.74
CA ALA A 40 10.89 -4.07 -23.14
C ALA A 40 11.03 -2.58 -23.46
N ASN A 41 10.55 -1.69 -22.57
CA ASN A 41 10.70 -0.25 -22.72
C ASN A 41 12.18 0.18 -22.72
N ILE A 42 12.98 -0.36 -21.80
CA ILE A 42 14.43 -0.06 -21.72
C ILE A 42 15.13 -0.44 -23.03
N VAL A 43 14.83 -1.63 -23.58
CA VAL A 43 15.40 -2.10 -24.84
C VAL A 43 14.92 -1.25 -26.01
N ALA A 44 13.62 -0.92 -26.08
CA ALA A 44 13.06 -0.10 -27.14
C ALA A 44 13.69 1.31 -27.18
N CYS A 45 13.86 1.96 -26.02
CA CYS A 45 14.54 3.25 -25.93
C CYS A 45 16.02 3.15 -26.37
N GLY A 46 16.71 2.05 -26.02
CA GLY A 46 18.10 1.81 -26.41
C GLY A 46 18.30 1.43 -27.88
N ALA A 47 17.26 0.93 -28.55
CA ALA A 47 17.31 0.53 -29.95
C ALA A 47 17.19 1.72 -30.93
N MET A 48 16.62 2.84 -30.49
CA MET A 48 16.38 4.01 -31.35
C MET A 48 17.63 4.51 -32.09
N PRO A 49 18.80 4.71 -31.44
CA PRO A 49 20.01 5.11 -32.15
C PRO A 49 20.52 4.07 -33.15
N LEU A 50 20.30 2.77 -32.90
CA LEU A 50 20.70 1.68 -33.80
C LEU A 50 19.82 1.65 -35.06
N LEU A 51 18.51 1.81 -34.90
CA LEU A 51 17.56 1.85 -36.02
C LEU A 51 17.91 2.99 -37.00
N LEU A 52 18.31 4.14 -36.47
CA LEU A 52 18.75 5.28 -37.28
C LEU A 52 20.07 5.05 -38.03
N MET A 53 20.86 4.02 -37.70
CA MET A 53 22.08 3.68 -38.44
C MET A 53 21.81 3.08 -39.82
N PHE A 54 20.61 2.49 -39.99
CA PHE A 54 20.17 1.87 -41.23
C PHE A 54 19.55 2.85 -42.23
N GLY A 55 19.14 4.04 -41.77
CA GLY A 55 18.59 5.09 -42.62
C GLY A 55 19.63 6.08 -43.14
N ASP A 56 19.18 7.01 -43.98
CA ASP A 56 20.00 8.08 -44.56
C ASP A 56 20.48 9.11 -43.51
N LEU A 57 19.91 9.08 -42.30
CA LEU A 57 20.20 9.94 -41.16
C LEU A 57 21.30 9.37 -40.24
N ARG A 58 22.27 8.67 -40.82
CA ARG A 58 23.29 7.91 -40.08
C ARG A 58 24.17 8.80 -39.18
N PRO A 59 24.52 8.37 -37.95
CA PRO A 59 25.52 9.05 -37.13
C PRO A 59 26.85 9.20 -37.89
N MET A 60 27.41 10.41 -37.88
CA MET A 60 28.65 10.72 -38.59
C MET A 60 29.86 10.24 -37.78
N GLY A 61 30.68 9.37 -38.38
CA GLY A 61 31.95 8.92 -37.80
C GLY A 61 31.89 7.68 -36.93
N THR A 62 33.03 6.99 -36.80
CA THR A 62 33.17 5.73 -36.07
C THR A 62 32.88 5.88 -34.58
N ARG A 63 33.17 7.05 -33.99
CA ARG A 63 32.96 7.36 -32.57
C ARG A 63 31.48 7.34 -32.19
N ASP A 64 30.62 7.99 -32.95
CA ASP A 64 29.21 8.12 -32.57
C ASP A 64 28.48 6.78 -32.75
N ARG A 65 28.97 5.93 -33.68
CA ARG A 65 28.54 4.54 -33.83
C ARG A 65 28.94 3.66 -32.66
N THR A 66 30.18 3.76 -32.17
CA THR A 66 30.61 2.97 -31.00
C THR A 66 29.83 3.38 -29.76
N ILE A 67 29.53 4.68 -29.59
CA ILE A 67 28.69 5.16 -28.50
C ILE A 67 27.25 4.63 -28.63
N ALA A 68 26.65 4.64 -29.82
CA ALA A 68 25.30 4.11 -30.04
C ALA A 68 25.21 2.62 -29.67
N VAL A 69 26.19 1.81 -30.08
CA VAL A 69 26.27 0.39 -29.73
C VAL A 69 26.49 0.21 -28.22
N ALA A 70 27.36 1.00 -27.60
CA ALA A 70 27.59 0.94 -26.16
C ALA A 70 26.31 1.26 -25.35
N VAL A 71 25.55 2.28 -25.76
CA VAL A 71 24.26 2.62 -25.15
C VAL A 71 23.27 1.46 -25.30
N ALA A 72 23.15 0.87 -26.49
CA ALA A 72 22.26 -0.28 -26.69
C ALA A 72 22.65 -1.49 -25.83
N VAL A 73 23.95 -1.82 -25.74
CA VAL A 73 24.47 -2.90 -24.89
C VAL A 73 24.17 -2.64 -23.42
N LEU A 74 24.39 -1.42 -22.94
CA LEU A 74 24.08 -1.02 -21.57
C LEU A 74 22.56 -1.08 -21.30
N CYS A 75 21.71 -0.77 -22.28
CA CYS A 75 20.26 -0.88 -22.15
C CYS A 75 19.83 -2.34 -22.01
N VAL A 76 20.40 -3.24 -22.83
CA VAL A 76 20.16 -4.68 -22.73
C VAL A 76 20.66 -5.23 -21.40
N ALA A 77 21.85 -4.81 -20.95
CA ALA A 77 22.39 -5.21 -19.64
C ALA A 77 21.47 -4.74 -18.50
N MET A 78 21.00 -3.49 -18.55
CA MET A 78 20.04 -2.95 -17.58
C MET A 78 18.71 -3.71 -17.63
N ALA A 79 18.15 -3.96 -18.81
CA ALA A 79 16.91 -4.71 -19.00
C ALA A 79 17.01 -6.17 -18.50
N SER A 80 18.18 -6.81 -18.62
CA SER A 80 18.38 -8.18 -18.13
C SER A 80 18.16 -8.32 -16.63
N THR A 81 18.42 -7.26 -15.86
CA THR A 81 18.16 -7.25 -14.41
C THR A 81 16.68 -7.33 -14.08
N TRP A 82 15.81 -6.85 -14.99
CA TRP A 82 14.35 -6.88 -14.87
C TRP A 82 13.73 -8.21 -15.34
N LEU A 83 14.48 -9.02 -16.10
CA LEU A 83 14.04 -10.35 -16.55
C LEU A 83 14.23 -11.46 -15.50
N ARG A 84 14.91 -11.16 -14.39
CA ARG A 84 15.13 -12.10 -13.29
C ARG A 84 13.81 -12.47 -12.58
N SER A 85 13.80 -13.61 -11.90
CA SER A 85 12.61 -14.09 -11.15
C SER A 85 12.19 -13.15 -10.01
N ASN A 86 13.14 -12.40 -9.46
CA ASN A 86 12.94 -11.52 -8.32
C ASN A 86 12.91 -10.07 -8.78
N TRP A 87 11.98 -9.29 -8.24
CA TRP A 87 11.88 -7.87 -8.53
C TRP A 87 13.16 -7.12 -8.06
N PRO A 88 13.68 -6.13 -8.80
CA PRO A 88 14.86 -5.38 -8.40
C PRO A 88 14.68 -4.69 -7.04
N THR A 89 15.74 -4.57 -6.24
CA THR A 89 15.65 -3.79 -5.00
C THR A 89 15.50 -2.30 -5.29
N ARG A 90 14.98 -1.53 -4.32
CA ARG A 90 14.79 -0.08 -4.44
C ARG A 90 16.03 0.65 -4.96
N ARG A 91 17.21 0.34 -4.40
CA ARG A 91 18.49 0.95 -4.82
C ARG A 91 18.83 0.64 -6.27
N HIS A 92 18.61 -0.60 -6.72
CA HIS A 92 18.84 -0.98 -8.13
C HIS A 92 17.90 -0.22 -9.07
N SER A 93 16.63 -0.07 -8.71
CA SER A 93 15.68 0.69 -9.54
C SER A 93 16.03 2.18 -9.60
N GLN A 94 16.46 2.80 -8.49
CA GLN A 94 16.96 4.18 -8.48
C GLN A 94 18.19 4.35 -9.39
N LEU A 95 19.15 3.42 -9.32
CA LEU A 95 20.30 3.39 -10.23
C LEU A 95 19.89 3.23 -11.69
N CYS A 96 18.86 2.43 -11.99
CA CYS A 96 18.31 2.30 -13.35
C CYS A 96 17.72 3.63 -13.86
N VAL A 97 17.03 4.40 -13.01
CA VAL A 97 16.49 5.71 -13.40
C VAL A 97 17.62 6.72 -13.67
N LEU A 98 18.62 6.78 -12.79
CA LEU A 98 19.78 7.67 -12.96
C LEU A 98 20.58 7.30 -14.22
N GLY A 99 20.96 6.03 -14.34
CA GLY A 99 21.72 5.52 -15.49
C GLY A 99 20.93 5.63 -16.79
N GLY A 100 19.68 5.21 -16.81
CA GLY A 100 18.79 5.32 -17.96
C GLY A 100 18.59 6.76 -18.44
N SER A 101 18.44 7.71 -17.51
CA SER A 101 18.37 9.13 -17.86
C SER A 101 19.64 9.61 -18.57
N LEU A 102 20.83 9.28 -18.05
CA LEU A 102 22.11 9.60 -18.70
C LEU A 102 22.22 8.99 -20.10
N MET A 103 21.77 7.74 -20.25
CA MET A 103 21.81 7.05 -21.53
C MET A 103 20.90 7.71 -22.57
N VAL A 104 19.71 8.20 -22.16
CA VAL A 104 18.85 9.00 -23.02
C VAL A 104 19.55 10.30 -23.45
N VAL A 105 20.24 11.00 -22.53
CA VAL A 105 21.03 12.19 -22.88
C VAL A 105 22.05 11.87 -23.97
N VAL A 106 22.87 10.84 -23.75
CA VAL A 106 23.91 10.43 -24.70
C VAL A 106 23.28 10.06 -26.04
N ALA A 107 22.22 9.24 -26.05
CA ALA A 107 21.50 8.85 -27.26
C ALA A 107 20.94 10.04 -28.06
N CYS A 108 20.51 11.11 -27.39
CA CYS A 108 20.02 12.33 -28.04
C CYS A 108 21.16 13.19 -28.58
N LEU A 109 22.28 13.31 -27.85
CA LEU A 109 23.39 14.20 -28.21
C LEU A 109 24.31 13.65 -29.30
N ILE A 110 24.32 12.33 -29.54
CA ILE A 110 25.06 11.72 -30.65
C ILE A 110 24.36 11.88 -32.01
N GLN A 111 23.12 12.36 -32.03
CA GLN A 111 22.38 12.53 -33.27
C GLN A 111 23.01 13.63 -34.12
N ALA A 112 23.29 13.32 -35.39
CA ALA A 112 23.90 14.26 -36.33
C ALA A 112 23.01 15.50 -36.55
N HIS A 113 21.69 15.30 -36.62
CA HIS A 113 20.72 16.38 -36.72
C HIS A 113 20.07 16.66 -35.36
N PRO A 114 20.23 17.86 -34.76
CA PRO A 114 19.73 18.16 -33.41
C PRO A 114 18.22 17.95 -33.24
N ALA A 115 17.45 18.18 -34.31
CA ALA A 115 16.00 17.92 -34.30
C ALA A 115 15.64 16.44 -34.03
N ILE A 116 16.46 15.48 -34.49
CA ILE A 116 16.24 14.05 -34.19
C ILE A 116 16.51 13.78 -32.71
N GLY A 117 17.56 14.39 -32.15
CA GLY A 117 17.83 14.34 -30.72
C GLY A 117 16.68 14.93 -29.89
N MET A 118 16.04 15.99 -30.38
CA MET A 118 14.88 16.61 -29.71
C MET A 118 13.67 15.67 -29.70
N VAL A 119 13.42 14.94 -30.79
CA VAL A 119 12.39 13.88 -30.83
C VAL A 119 12.76 12.74 -29.89
N GLY A 120 14.03 12.34 -29.84
CA GLY A 120 14.55 11.31 -28.93
C GLY A 120 14.38 11.67 -27.46
N ALA A 121 14.38 12.96 -27.10
CA ALA A 121 14.15 13.42 -25.74
C ALA A 121 12.74 13.06 -25.22
N THR A 122 11.79 12.71 -26.08
CA THR A 122 10.49 12.17 -25.64
C THR A 122 10.62 10.85 -24.87
N ALA A 123 11.74 10.12 -24.98
CA ALA A 123 12.03 8.95 -24.15
C ALA A 123 12.05 9.26 -22.64
N PHE A 124 12.31 10.52 -22.24
CA PHE A 124 12.17 10.93 -20.84
C PHE A 124 10.74 10.79 -20.32
N VAL A 125 9.70 10.81 -21.18
CA VAL A 125 8.31 10.57 -20.76
C VAL A 125 8.17 9.19 -20.11
N VAL A 126 8.82 8.16 -20.68
CA VAL A 126 8.78 6.79 -20.15
C VAL A 126 9.48 6.74 -18.79
N VAL A 127 10.66 7.36 -18.68
CA VAL A 127 11.42 7.44 -17.43
C VAL A 127 10.65 8.23 -16.36
N SER A 128 10.03 9.35 -16.73
CA SER A 128 9.19 10.20 -15.88
C SER A 128 7.95 9.46 -15.39
N ALA A 129 7.26 8.71 -16.26
CA ALA A 129 6.09 7.92 -15.89
C ALA A 129 6.45 6.86 -14.83
N PHE A 130 7.52 6.11 -15.10
CA PHE A 130 8.02 5.10 -14.17
C PHE A 130 8.42 5.73 -12.83
N THR A 131 9.16 6.85 -12.86
CA THR A 131 9.64 7.53 -11.65
C THR A 131 8.48 8.16 -10.86
N ALA A 132 7.51 8.77 -11.54
CA ALA A 132 6.32 9.35 -10.92
C ALA A 132 5.45 8.28 -10.25
N MET A 133 5.46 7.06 -10.80
CA MET A 133 4.74 5.93 -10.23
C MET A 133 5.46 5.39 -8.99
N PHE A 134 6.73 5.00 -9.12
CA PHE A 134 7.40 4.18 -8.11
C PHE A 134 8.25 4.92 -7.09
N HIS A 135 8.74 6.13 -7.39
CA HIS A 135 9.83 6.76 -6.63
C HIS A 135 9.47 8.13 -6.06
N ALA A 136 10.31 8.60 -5.13
CA ALA A 136 10.17 9.90 -4.48
C ALA A 136 10.30 11.09 -5.46
N GLY A 137 9.74 12.23 -5.06
CA GLY A 137 9.65 13.42 -5.90
C GLY A 137 10.99 14.02 -6.34
N TRP A 138 12.06 13.85 -5.56
CA TRP A 138 13.40 14.32 -5.92
C TRP A 138 13.95 13.62 -7.17
N LEU A 139 13.67 12.33 -7.35
CA LEU A 139 14.14 11.56 -8.49
C LEU A 139 13.39 11.97 -9.77
N LEU A 140 12.09 12.29 -9.64
CA LEU A 140 11.32 12.88 -10.73
C LEU A 140 11.89 14.25 -11.12
N ALA A 141 12.19 15.11 -10.14
CA ALA A 141 12.82 16.40 -10.40
C ALA A 141 14.17 16.26 -11.11
N TYR A 142 14.98 15.27 -10.72
CA TYR A 142 16.21 14.94 -11.43
C TYR A 142 15.96 14.60 -12.90
N THR A 143 15.01 13.70 -13.21
CA THR A 143 14.72 13.32 -14.61
C THR A 143 14.29 14.52 -15.46
N TRP A 144 13.53 15.44 -14.88
CA TRP A 144 13.07 16.65 -15.58
C TRP A 144 14.18 17.66 -15.80
N ILE A 145 15.04 17.88 -14.81
CA ILE A 145 16.20 18.77 -14.93
C ILE A 145 17.14 18.26 -16.04
N VAL A 146 17.42 16.96 -16.05
CA VAL A 146 18.27 16.34 -17.08
C VAL A 146 17.62 16.43 -18.47
N GLY A 147 16.32 16.18 -18.59
CA GLY A 147 15.59 16.30 -19.85
C GLY A 147 15.55 17.74 -20.39
N ILE A 148 15.26 18.72 -19.53
CA ILE A 148 15.28 20.15 -19.88
C ILE A 148 16.69 20.57 -20.32
N GLY A 149 17.72 20.18 -19.57
CA GLY A 149 19.11 20.46 -19.93
C GLY A 149 19.49 19.90 -21.30
N THR A 150 19.03 18.68 -21.62
CA THR A 150 19.26 18.05 -22.93
C THR A 150 18.60 18.85 -24.05
N LEU A 151 17.35 19.27 -23.86
CA LEU A 151 16.63 20.10 -24.84
C LEU A 151 17.30 21.45 -25.06
N VAL A 152 17.78 22.11 -23.98
CA VAL A 152 18.52 23.37 -24.08
C VAL A 152 19.78 23.20 -24.92
N VAL A 153 20.58 22.16 -24.66
CA VAL A 153 21.81 21.89 -25.44
C VAL A 153 21.48 21.64 -26.91
N LEU A 154 20.47 20.83 -27.21
CA LEU A 154 20.05 20.56 -28.59
C LEU A 154 19.50 21.79 -29.31
N SER A 155 18.82 22.68 -28.58
CA SER A 155 18.29 23.94 -29.09
C SER A 155 19.40 24.90 -29.50
N VAL A 156 20.45 25.00 -28.68
CA VAL A 156 21.66 25.77 -29.00
C VAL A 156 22.36 25.16 -30.22
N ARG A 157 22.47 23.82 -30.30
CA ARG A 157 23.06 23.13 -31.45
C ARG A 157 22.28 23.29 -32.76
N LEU A 158 20.96 23.47 -32.69
CA LEU A 158 20.13 23.77 -33.85
C LEU A 158 20.39 25.20 -34.38
N GLY A 159 21.21 25.99 -33.70
CA GLY A 159 21.68 27.31 -34.14
C GLY A 159 20.69 28.44 -33.94
N GLY A 160 19.59 28.22 -33.21
CA GLY A 160 18.54 29.22 -32.99
C GLY A 160 17.79 29.66 -34.25
N VAL A 161 18.09 29.06 -35.42
CA VAL A 161 17.56 29.47 -36.74
C VAL A 161 16.07 29.19 -36.89
N ARG A 162 15.53 28.26 -36.10
CA ARG A 162 14.10 27.89 -36.09
C ARG A 162 13.54 27.95 -34.67
N PRO A 163 13.30 29.16 -34.13
CA PRO A 163 12.75 29.31 -32.79
C PRO A 163 11.39 28.64 -32.67
N GLU A 164 10.58 28.58 -33.74
CA GLU A 164 9.29 27.89 -33.72
C GLU A 164 9.40 26.40 -33.37
N VAL A 165 10.38 25.69 -33.93
CA VAL A 165 10.56 24.24 -33.70
C VAL A 165 11.02 23.99 -32.25
N THR A 166 11.98 24.79 -31.77
CA THR A 166 12.47 24.70 -30.40
C THR A 166 11.36 24.94 -29.38
N ILE A 167 10.57 26.01 -29.57
CA ILE A 167 9.47 26.35 -28.67
C ILE A 167 8.42 25.24 -28.68
N ALA A 168 8.04 24.73 -29.86
CA ALA A 168 7.05 23.66 -29.99
C ALA A 168 7.48 22.37 -29.27
N VAL A 169 8.73 21.94 -29.45
CA VAL A 169 9.22 20.70 -28.82
C VAL A 169 9.39 20.84 -27.31
N VAL A 170 9.91 21.98 -26.82
CA VAL A 170 10.03 22.23 -25.38
C VAL A 170 8.66 22.31 -24.73
N ALA A 171 7.70 23.02 -25.34
CA ALA A 171 6.33 23.09 -24.85
C ALA A 171 5.68 21.70 -24.80
N LEU A 172 5.80 20.91 -25.88
CA LEU A 172 5.29 19.54 -25.92
C LEU A 172 5.93 18.67 -24.84
N PHE A 173 7.25 18.75 -24.65
CA PHE A 173 7.96 18.00 -23.62
C PHE A 173 7.43 18.32 -22.22
N VAL A 174 7.30 19.60 -21.90
CA VAL A 174 6.81 20.07 -20.60
C VAL A 174 5.37 19.62 -20.37
N VAL A 175 4.48 19.85 -21.34
CA VAL A 175 3.06 19.49 -21.24
C VAL A 175 2.90 17.98 -21.07
N VAL A 176 3.55 17.17 -21.90
CA VAL A 176 3.42 15.71 -21.86
C VAL A 176 3.99 15.14 -20.56
N ASN A 177 5.20 15.55 -20.14
CA ASN A 177 5.78 15.05 -18.89
C ASN A 177 4.98 15.50 -17.67
N ALA A 178 4.52 16.75 -17.63
CA ALA A 178 3.70 17.25 -16.53
C ALA A 178 2.35 16.54 -16.47
N PHE A 179 1.69 16.34 -17.60
CA PHE A 179 0.42 15.63 -17.68
C PHE A 179 0.57 14.17 -17.27
N VAL A 180 1.56 13.44 -17.80
CA VAL A 180 1.81 12.04 -17.44
C VAL A 180 2.16 11.91 -15.96
N ALA A 181 3.04 12.76 -15.41
CA ALA A 181 3.36 12.74 -13.99
C ALA A 181 2.14 13.08 -13.12
N PHE A 182 1.30 14.02 -13.56
CA PHE A 182 0.03 14.33 -12.92
C PHE A 182 -0.89 13.11 -12.95
N CYS A 183 -1.15 12.50 -14.10
CA CYS A 183 -1.98 11.31 -14.24
C CYS A 183 -1.48 10.15 -13.36
N CYS A 184 -0.18 9.81 -13.42
CA CYS A 184 0.40 8.77 -12.58
C CYS A 184 0.21 9.07 -11.09
N ARG A 185 0.50 10.30 -10.65
CA ARG A 185 0.35 10.68 -9.24
C ARG A 185 -1.11 10.80 -8.80
N SER A 186 -2.00 11.22 -9.68
CA SER A 186 -3.43 11.34 -9.41
C SER A 186 -4.06 9.96 -9.33
N VAL A 187 -3.73 9.04 -10.25
CA VAL A 187 -4.14 7.62 -10.15
C VAL A 187 -3.60 7.00 -8.88
N ILE A 188 -2.32 7.23 -8.55
CA ILE A 188 -1.78 6.72 -7.29
C ILE A 188 -2.54 7.31 -6.13
N ARG A 189 -2.72 8.62 -6.03
CA ARG A 189 -3.45 9.24 -4.91
C ARG A 189 -4.90 8.77 -4.82
N LEU A 190 -5.54 8.49 -5.95
CA LEU A 190 -6.88 7.95 -5.97
C LEU A 190 -6.89 6.50 -5.45
N VAL A 191 -5.92 5.68 -5.87
CA VAL A 191 -5.72 4.32 -5.34
C VAL A 191 -5.23 4.33 -3.88
N ASP A 192 -4.46 5.34 -3.47
CA ASP A 192 -3.98 5.58 -2.10
C ASP A 192 -5.15 6.02 -1.19
N ASN A 193 -6.15 6.70 -1.76
CA ASN A 193 -7.39 7.09 -1.07
C ASN A 193 -8.45 5.97 -1.07
N ASP A 194 -8.53 5.16 -2.14
CA ASP A 194 -9.49 4.05 -2.29
C ASP A 194 -8.97 2.71 -1.72
N VAL A 195 -7.72 2.67 -1.26
CA VAL A 195 -7.19 1.57 -0.48
C VAL A 195 -6.69 2.13 0.83
N HIS A 196 -7.53 2.06 1.87
CA HIS A 196 -7.06 2.10 3.24
C HIS A 196 -6.06 0.94 3.41
N TYR A 197 -4.77 1.21 3.20
CA TYR A 197 -3.68 0.23 3.36
C TYR A 197 -3.50 -0.24 4.82
N GLY A 198 -4.37 0.21 5.71
CA GLY A 198 -4.54 -0.32 7.04
C GLY A 198 -5.76 -1.22 7.20
N GLU A 199 -6.57 -1.54 6.18
CA GLU A 199 -7.80 -2.33 6.43
C GLU A 199 -7.53 -3.81 6.65
N LEU A 200 -6.62 -4.41 5.88
CA LEU A 200 -6.32 -5.83 5.96
C LEU A 200 -4.88 -6.08 6.41
N GLU A 201 -4.71 -7.01 7.33
CA GLU A 201 -3.41 -7.48 7.81
C GLU A 201 -2.73 -8.34 6.72
N PRO A 202 -1.50 -8.01 6.28
CA PRO A 202 -0.90 -8.64 5.09
C PRO A 202 -0.67 -10.14 5.16
N LEU A 203 -0.48 -10.70 6.36
CA LEU A 203 -0.22 -12.13 6.52
C LEU A 203 -1.51 -12.96 6.41
N THR A 204 -2.53 -12.58 7.17
CA THR A 204 -3.78 -13.35 7.34
C THR A 204 -4.87 -12.95 6.36
N GLY A 205 -4.80 -11.73 5.80
CA GLY A 205 -5.86 -11.14 4.98
C GLY A 205 -7.14 -10.84 5.76
N LEU A 206 -7.08 -10.83 7.09
CA LEU A 206 -8.16 -10.40 7.99
C LEU A 206 -8.10 -8.90 8.23
N LEU A 207 -9.15 -8.31 8.81
CA LEU A 207 -9.12 -6.89 9.12
C LEU A 207 -8.00 -6.57 10.14
N THR A 208 -7.48 -5.36 10.10
CA THR A 208 -6.65 -4.82 11.20
C THR A 208 -7.55 -4.37 12.35
N ARG A 209 -6.93 -3.89 13.44
CA ARG A 209 -7.66 -3.35 14.58
C ARG A 209 -8.45 -2.09 14.21
N ASP A 210 -7.84 -1.15 13.49
CA ASP A 210 -8.48 0.13 13.16
C ASP A 210 -9.71 -0.10 12.26
N ALA A 211 -9.56 -0.95 11.25
CA ALA A 211 -10.66 -1.29 10.35
C ALA A 211 -11.76 -2.14 10.98
N PHE A 212 -11.42 -2.94 11.99
CA PHE A 212 -12.41 -3.58 12.83
C PHE A 212 -13.25 -2.52 13.55
N SER A 213 -12.60 -1.57 14.22
CA SER A 213 -13.28 -0.50 14.96
C SER A 213 -14.17 0.34 14.04
N ASP A 214 -13.69 0.73 12.86
CA ASP A 214 -14.49 1.47 11.87
C ASP A 214 -15.73 0.69 11.41
N ARG A 215 -15.57 -0.62 11.21
CA ARG A 215 -16.68 -1.47 10.75
C ARG A 215 -17.72 -1.69 11.83
N VAL A 216 -17.29 -1.87 13.08
CA VAL A 216 -18.19 -2.02 14.23
C VAL A 216 -18.88 -0.69 14.55
N ALA A 217 -18.19 0.45 14.48
CA ALA A 217 -18.78 1.77 14.62
C ALA A 217 -19.91 1.99 13.60
N THR A 218 -19.74 1.48 12.38
CA THR A 218 -20.80 1.49 11.35
C THR A 218 -22.00 0.61 11.72
N ILE A 219 -21.80 -0.50 12.44
CA ILE A 219 -22.89 -1.37 12.93
C ILE A 219 -23.67 -0.65 14.04
N VAL A 220 -22.97 -0.04 14.99
CA VAL A 220 -23.57 0.74 16.10
C VAL A 220 -24.45 1.86 15.56
N THR A 221 -24.00 2.57 14.54
CA THR A 221 -24.75 3.69 13.94
C THR A 221 -25.91 3.28 13.02
N ARG A 222 -25.97 2.01 12.58
CA ARG A 222 -26.96 1.51 11.60
C ARG A 222 -27.87 0.43 12.17
N ALA A 223 -28.09 0.41 13.49
CA ALA A 223 -28.91 -0.59 14.15
C ALA A 223 -30.22 -0.84 13.39
N ARG A 224 -30.45 -2.10 13.00
CA ARG A 224 -31.67 -2.57 12.32
C ARG A 224 -32.66 -3.07 13.38
N ASP A 225 -33.95 -3.01 13.09
CA ASP A 225 -35.02 -3.40 14.03
C ASP A 225 -34.88 -4.84 14.60
N ASP A 226 -34.26 -5.77 13.88
CA ASP A 226 -34.08 -7.17 14.31
C ASP A 226 -32.82 -7.42 15.17
N ASP A 227 -31.81 -6.55 15.10
CA ASP A 227 -30.53 -6.72 15.80
C ASP A 227 -30.53 -5.95 17.12
N ARG A 228 -30.70 -6.66 18.23
CA ARG A 228 -30.90 -6.03 19.56
C ARG A 228 -29.62 -5.90 20.38
N PHE A 229 -28.63 -6.76 20.15
CA PHE A 229 -27.40 -6.79 20.93
C PHE A 229 -26.16 -6.84 20.03
N LEU A 230 -25.12 -6.12 20.40
CA LEU A 230 -23.78 -6.22 19.83
C LEU A 230 -22.90 -7.07 20.76
N ALA A 231 -22.29 -8.12 20.23
CA ALA A 231 -21.27 -8.89 20.91
C ALA A 231 -19.89 -8.57 20.33
N ILE A 232 -18.93 -8.29 21.20
CA ILE A 232 -17.49 -8.24 20.85
C ILE A 232 -16.80 -9.39 21.57
N VAL A 233 -16.08 -10.20 20.81
CA VAL A 233 -15.39 -11.40 21.27
C VAL A 233 -13.90 -11.29 20.94
N VAL A 234 -13.06 -11.44 21.96
CA VAL A 234 -11.61 -11.57 21.80
C VAL A 234 -11.24 -13.04 21.92
N VAL A 235 -10.63 -13.60 20.88
CA VAL A 235 -10.11 -14.97 20.85
C VAL A 235 -8.60 -14.89 20.97
N SER A 236 -8.05 -15.31 22.12
CA SER A 236 -6.60 -15.31 22.34
C SER A 236 -6.09 -16.75 22.41
N LEU A 237 -5.19 -17.11 21.50
CA LEU A 237 -4.64 -18.47 21.41
C LEU A 237 -3.77 -18.77 22.63
N ASP A 238 -4.01 -19.91 23.28
CA ASP A 238 -3.20 -20.39 24.38
C ASP A 238 -1.93 -21.06 23.85
N SER A 239 -0.83 -20.94 24.59
CA SER A 239 0.45 -21.58 24.26
C SER A 239 1.02 -21.26 22.87
N PHE A 240 0.56 -20.18 22.22
CA PHE A 240 1.07 -19.76 20.91
C PHE A 240 2.57 -19.45 20.93
N SER A 241 3.07 -18.88 22.03
CA SER A 241 4.50 -18.63 22.22
C SER A 241 5.35 -19.90 22.16
N LEU A 242 4.82 -21.03 22.66
CA LEU A 242 5.48 -22.34 22.60
C LEU A 242 5.50 -22.88 21.16
N LEU A 243 4.43 -22.66 20.39
CA LEU A 243 4.40 -22.97 18.96
C LEU A 243 5.46 -22.15 18.21
N THR A 244 5.56 -20.85 18.50
CA THR A 244 6.60 -19.98 17.90
C THR A 244 8.00 -20.46 18.25
N ALA A 245 8.23 -20.87 19.51
CA ALA A 245 9.52 -21.39 19.96
C ALA A 245 9.93 -22.68 19.25
N MET A 246 8.99 -23.58 18.96
CA MET A 246 9.28 -24.87 18.31
C MET A 246 9.27 -24.81 16.77
N GLY A 247 8.34 -24.05 16.19
CA GLY A 247 8.10 -23.98 14.74
C GLY A 247 8.78 -22.80 14.04
N GLY A 248 9.41 -21.90 14.81
CA GLY A 248 9.99 -20.66 14.32
C GLY A 248 8.94 -19.71 13.73
N ASP A 249 9.42 -18.60 13.18
CA ASP A 249 8.59 -17.55 12.56
C ASP A 249 7.71 -18.09 11.42
N ALA A 250 8.22 -19.04 10.62
CA ALA A 250 7.46 -19.65 9.54
C ALA A 250 6.27 -20.47 10.06
N GLY A 251 6.46 -21.28 11.11
CA GLY A 251 5.40 -22.07 11.73
C GLY A 251 4.35 -21.20 12.39
N ALA A 252 4.77 -20.14 13.10
CA ALA A 252 3.87 -19.16 13.71
C ALA A 252 3.01 -18.46 12.65
N LYS A 253 3.61 -18.06 11.53
CA LYS A 253 2.90 -17.44 10.41
C LYS A 253 1.87 -18.37 9.78
N GLN A 254 2.23 -19.64 9.55
CA GLN A 254 1.29 -20.63 9.00
C GLN A 254 0.13 -20.91 9.94
N ALA A 255 0.38 -20.99 11.26
CA ALA A 255 -0.66 -21.17 12.26
C ALA A 255 -1.65 -20.00 12.27
N ARG A 256 -1.16 -18.76 12.21
CA ARG A 256 -2.02 -17.57 12.12
C ARG A 256 -2.92 -17.59 10.88
N VAL A 257 -2.36 -17.92 9.72
CA VAL A 257 -3.15 -18.01 8.47
C VAL A 257 -4.20 -19.12 8.56
N ALA A 258 -3.80 -20.31 9.00
CA ALA A 258 -4.70 -21.46 9.07
C ALA A 258 -5.87 -21.23 10.05
N ILE A 259 -5.59 -20.67 11.22
CA ILE A 259 -6.62 -20.37 12.22
C ILE A 259 -7.51 -19.23 11.74
N GLY A 260 -6.94 -18.15 11.21
CA GLY A 260 -7.71 -17.03 10.67
C GLY A 260 -8.69 -17.45 9.57
N GLN A 261 -8.26 -18.32 8.65
CA GLN A 261 -9.14 -18.89 7.62
C GLN A 261 -10.28 -19.71 8.23
N ARG A 262 -9.99 -20.60 9.19
CA ARG A 262 -11.01 -21.40 9.86
C ARG A 262 -12.04 -20.56 10.62
N LEU A 263 -11.59 -19.53 11.33
CA LEU A 263 -12.48 -18.59 11.99
C LEU A 263 -13.40 -17.88 10.99
N ARG A 264 -12.85 -17.45 9.84
CA ARG A 264 -13.63 -16.80 8.78
C ARG A 264 -14.69 -17.72 8.17
N GLU A 265 -14.38 -19.00 7.96
CA GLU A 265 -15.32 -20.02 7.46
C GLU A 265 -16.44 -20.32 8.46
N THR A 266 -16.15 -20.23 9.75
CA THR A 266 -17.08 -20.50 10.85
C THR A 266 -18.09 -19.36 11.07
N LEU A 267 -17.69 -18.12 10.81
CA LEU A 267 -18.51 -16.93 11.06
C LEU A 267 -19.55 -16.70 9.96
N ARG A 268 -20.66 -16.05 10.34
CA ARG A 268 -21.69 -15.64 9.37
C ARG A 268 -21.19 -14.45 8.54
N ARG A 269 -21.83 -14.22 7.39
CA ARG A 269 -21.41 -13.21 6.41
C ARG A 269 -21.33 -11.78 6.97
N ASP A 270 -22.19 -11.46 7.92
CA ASP A 270 -22.30 -10.10 8.49
C ASP A 270 -21.43 -9.90 9.74
N ALA A 271 -20.78 -10.96 10.25
CA ALA A 271 -19.83 -10.85 11.33
C ALA A 271 -18.52 -10.19 10.86
N VAL A 272 -17.94 -9.36 11.72
CA VAL A 272 -16.66 -8.69 11.46
C VAL A 272 -15.55 -9.51 12.11
N LEU A 273 -14.49 -9.82 11.36
CA LEU A 273 -13.33 -10.58 11.86
C LEU A 273 -12.03 -9.83 11.59
N SER A 274 -11.22 -9.69 12.62
CA SER A 274 -9.92 -9.03 12.60
C SER A 274 -8.86 -9.86 13.31
N HIS A 275 -7.61 -9.65 12.92
CA HIS A 275 -6.45 -10.24 13.59
C HIS A 275 -5.62 -9.13 14.23
N VAL A 276 -5.43 -9.22 15.55
CA VAL A 276 -4.81 -8.18 16.38
C VAL A 276 -3.68 -8.81 17.20
N GLY A 277 -2.49 -8.24 17.13
CA GLY A 277 -1.31 -8.80 17.83
C GLY A 277 -0.75 -10.07 17.17
N GLU A 278 -0.08 -10.93 17.93
CA GLU A 278 0.53 -12.17 17.38
C GLU A 278 -0.40 -13.39 17.46
N SER A 279 -1.31 -13.40 18.42
CA SER A 279 -2.11 -14.58 18.79
C SER A 279 -3.56 -14.26 19.08
N GLU A 280 -4.04 -13.07 18.70
CA GLU A 280 -5.38 -12.61 19.07
C GLU A 280 -6.22 -12.25 17.84
N TYR A 281 -7.50 -12.54 17.94
CA TYR A 281 -8.49 -12.25 16.91
C TYR A 281 -9.66 -11.54 17.55
N LEU A 282 -10.19 -10.52 16.87
CA LEU A 282 -11.41 -9.84 17.28
C LEU A 282 -12.55 -10.28 16.38
N VAL A 283 -13.69 -10.59 16.99
CA VAL A 283 -14.95 -10.88 16.30
C VAL A 283 -16.00 -9.92 16.83
N ALA A 284 -16.76 -9.30 15.94
CA ALA A 284 -17.98 -8.58 16.30
C ALA A 284 -19.16 -9.19 15.55
N ASP A 285 -20.25 -9.40 16.28
CA ASP A 285 -21.47 -9.96 15.71
C ASP A 285 -22.72 -9.45 16.43
N THR A 286 -23.86 -9.42 15.74
CA THR A 286 -25.15 -8.98 16.30
C THR A 286 -26.08 -10.15 16.65
N PHE A 287 -26.82 -10.02 17.74
CA PHE A 287 -27.69 -11.07 18.27
C PHE A 287 -29.07 -10.53 18.66
N ALA A 288 -30.06 -11.42 18.64
CA ALA A 288 -31.41 -11.12 19.14
C ALA A 288 -31.52 -11.23 20.67
N SER A 289 -30.59 -11.92 21.33
CA SER A 289 -30.53 -12.14 22.78
C SER A 289 -29.13 -11.85 23.32
N THR A 290 -28.99 -11.81 24.64
CA THR A 290 -27.71 -11.69 25.36
C THR A 290 -26.87 -12.98 25.38
N ASP A 291 -27.32 -14.04 24.71
CA ASP A 291 -26.64 -15.33 24.73
C ASP A 291 -25.72 -15.50 23.49
N ALA A 292 -24.42 -15.27 23.71
CA ALA A 292 -23.38 -15.50 22.71
C ALA A 292 -22.69 -16.88 22.86
N SER A 293 -23.17 -17.76 23.75
CA SER A 293 -22.52 -19.04 24.08
C SER A 293 -22.30 -19.92 22.85
N VAL A 294 -23.30 -19.99 21.97
CA VAL A 294 -23.23 -20.77 20.72
C VAL A 294 -22.09 -20.29 19.82
N LEU A 295 -21.88 -18.97 19.72
CA LEU A 295 -20.76 -18.43 18.95
C LEU A 295 -19.43 -18.79 19.62
N THR A 296 -19.31 -18.57 20.92
CA THR A 296 -18.05 -18.80 21.65
C THR A 296 -17.65 -20.28 21.69
N ASP A 297 -18.61 -21.20 21.83
CA ASP A 297 -18.39 -22.64 21.77
C ASP A 297 -17.93 -23.08 20.38
N ARG A 298 -18.54 -22.50 19.34
CA ARG A 298 -18.15 -22.75 17.95
C ARG A 298 -16.75 -22.21 17.67
N LEU A 299 -16.38 -21.05 18.20
CA LEU A 299 -15.03 -20.48 18.08
C LEU A 299 -13.99 -21.36 18.82
N GLN A 300 -14.28 -21.78 20.05
CA GLN A 300 -13.42 -22.73 20.78
C GLN A 300 -13.22 -24.03 20.00
N HIS A 301 -14.30 -24.60 19.48
CA HIS A 301 -14.24 -25.83 18.68
C HIS A 301 -13.41 -25.63 17.40
N THR A 302 -13.58 -24.48 16.74
CA THR A 302 -12.85 -24.13 15.51
C THR A 302 -11.34 -24.05 15.77
N VAL A 303 -10.91 -23.36 16.84
CA VAL A 303 -9.48 -23.28 17.19
C VAL A 303 -8.92 -24.66 17.53
N ARG A 304 -9.66 -25.46 18.30
CA ARG A 304 -9.22 -26.81 18.72
C ARG A 304 -9.07 -27.80 17.56
N THR A 305 -9.89 -27.65 16.53
CA THR A 305 -9.90 -28.53 15.34
C THR A 305 -9.07 -27.99 14.18
N ALA A 306 -8.63 -26.73 14.25
CA ALA A 306 -7.70 -26.17 13.28
C ALA A 306 -6.36 -26.92 13.27
N PRO A 307 -5.57 -26.80 12.17
CA PRO A 307 -4.18 -27.23 12.18
C PRO A 307 -3.45 -26.67 13.41
N TYR A 308 -2.44 -27.37 13.91
CA TYR A 308 -1.68 -27.03 15.14
C TYR A 308 -2.38 -27.30 16.48
N ARG A 309 -3.67 -27.66 16.51
CA ARG A 309 -4.40 -28.14 17.71
C ARG A 309 -4.22 -27.25 18.94
N LEU A 310 -4.20 -25.94 18.73
CA LEU A 310 -4.14 -24.98 19.83
C LEU A 310 -5.46 -24.93 20.58
N THR A 311 -5.44 -24.35 21.77
CA THR A 311 -6.65 -23.96 22.50
C THR A 311 -6.76 -22.44 22.54
N ALA A 312 -7.92 -21.91 22.93
CA ALA A 312 -8.12 -20.49 23.06
C ALA A 312 -8.80 -20.16 24.39
N SER A 313 -8.38 -19.04 24.97
CA SER A 313 -9.10 -18.33 26.01
C SER A 313 -9.91 -17.22 25.35
N ILE A 314 -11.22 -17.22 25.56
CA ILE A 314 -12.16 -16.30 24.91
C ILE A 314 -12.75 -15.34 25.94
N GLY A 315 -12.75 -14.05 25.64
CA GLY A 315 -13.42 -13.03 26.42
C GLY A 315 -14.50 -12.38 25.58
N THR A 316 -15.72 -12.31 26.11
CA THR A 316 -16.89 -11.78 25.40
C THR A 316 -17.52 -10.65 26.18
N VAL A 317 -17.95 -9.61 25.49
CA VAL A 317 -18.87 -8.60 26.01
C VAL A 317 -20.09 -8.54 25.10
N ILE A 318 -21.28 -8.41 25.70
CA ILE A 318 -22.52 -8.24 24.95
C ILE A 318 -23.33 -7.08 25.54
N THR A 319 -23.73 -6.14 24.69
CA THR A 319 -24.42 -4.91 25.09
C THR A 319 -25.60 -4.65 24.17
N PRO A 320 -26.75 -4.17 24.68
CA PRO A 320 -27.86 -3.80 23.82
C PRO A 320 -27.46 -2.66 22.87
N LEU A 321 -27.80 -2.76 21.59
CA LEU A 321 -27.44 -1.76 20.58
C LEU A 321 -28.08 -0.40 20.86
N GLU A 322 -29.29 -0.38 21.42
CA GLU A 322 -30.01 0.85 21.78
C GLU A 322 -29.23 1.75 22.75
N HIS A 323 -28.46 1.16 23.68
CA HIS A 323 -27.68 1.90 24.68
C HIS A 323 -26.41 2.52 24.08
N LEU A 324 -26.04 2.13 22.86
CA LEU A 324 -24.82 2.60 22.19
C LEU A 324 -25.11 3.74 21.21
N VAL A 325 -26.38 3.94 20.82
CA VAL A 325 -26.77 5.00 19.88
C VAL A 325 -26.60 6.36 20.55
N GLY A 326 -26.18 7.37 19.78
CA GLY A 326 -26.00 8.75 20.26
C GLY A 326 -24.63 9.05 20.88
N HIS A 327 -23.79 8.03 21.10
CA HIS A 327 -22.45 8.19 21.67
C HIS A 327 -21.36 8.09 20.59
N PRO A 328 -20.15 8.65 20.83
CA PRO A 328 -19.01 8.50 19.92
C PRO A 328 -18.71 7.00 19.68
N PRO A 329 -18.97 6.47 18.47
CA PRO A 329 -19.04 5.02 18.27
C PRO A 329 -17.66 4.36 18.40
N HIS A 330 -16.58 5.07 18.07
CA HIS A 330 -15.22 4.57 18.22
C HIS A 330 -14.79 4.40 19.68
N ASP A 331 -15.15 5.35 20.55
CA ASP A 331 -14.82 5.30 21.98
C ASP A 331 -15.55 4.15 22.67
N VAL A 332 -16.83 3.97 22.35
CA VAL A 332 -17.66 2.84 22.82
C VAL A 332 -17.05 1.50 22.39
N VAL A 333 -16.66 1.38 21.12
CA VAL A 333 -16.07 0.13 20.61
C VAL A 333 -14.75 -0.19 21.30
N GLU A 334 -13.89 0.80 21.52
CA GLU A 334 -12.61 0.60 22.22
C GLU A 334 -12.81 0.20 23.69
N GLU A 335 -13.81 0.76 24.38
CA GLU A 335 -14.16 0.35 25.74
C GLU A 335 -14.68 -1.10 25.78
N LEU A 336 -15.55 -1.49 24.85
CA LEU A 336 -16.04 -2.86 24.74
C LEU A 336 -14.91 -3.86 24.44
N ILE A 337 -13.96 -3.52 23.55
CA ILE A 337 -12.77 -4.34 23.30
C ILE A 337 -11.94 -4.47 24.58
N THR A 338 -11.80 -3.40 25.36
CA THR A 338 -11.07 -3.41 26.64
C THR A 338 -11.71 -4.36 27.65
N ILE A 339 -13.04 -4.33 27.79
CA ILE A 339 -13.79 -5.23 28.68
C ILE A 339 -13.63 -6.69 28.21
N ALA A 340 -13.79 -6.96 26.92
CA ALA A 340 -13.63 -8.30 26.37
C ALA A 340 -12.20 -8.84 26.54
N THR A 341 -11.18 -7.96 26.41
CA THR A 341 -9.78 -8.31 26.70
C THR A 341 -9.55 -8.64 28.17
N SER A 342 -10.17 -7.89 29.09
CA SER A 342 -10.16 -8.21 30.52
C SER A 342 -10.77 -9.59 30.81
N ASN A 343 -11.82 -9.96 30.09
CA ASN A 343 -12.44 -11.28 30.19
C ASN A 343 -11.51 -12.41 29.69
N VAL A 344 -10.70 -12.20 28.65
CA VAL A 344 -9.64 -13.15 28.26
C VAL A 344 -8.65 -13.35 29.41
N TYR A 345 -8.25 -12.26 30.08
CA TYR A 345 -7.33 -12.34 31.20
C TYR A 345 -7.91 -13.15 32.38
N ARG A 346 -9.20 -12.96 32.69
CA ARG A 346 -9.94 -13.78 33.66
C ARG A 346 -9.99 -15.25 33.24
N ALA A 347 -10.28 -15.53 31.97
CA ALA A 347 -10.31 -16.90 31.44
C ALA A 347 -8.96 -17.60 31.62
N ARG A 348 -7.85 -16.89 31.33
CA ARG A 348 -6.48 -17.40 31.55
C ARG A 348 -6.16 -17.64 33.02
N ARG A 349 -6.51 -16.71 33.92
CA ARG A 349 -6.33 -16.90 35.37
C ARG A 349 -7.09 -18.10 35.90
N ASN A 350 -8.25 -18.40 35.32
CA ASN A 350 -9.09 -19.52 35.72
C ASN A 350 -8.65 -20.87 35.10
N GLY A 351 -7.48 -20.94 34.46
CA GLY A 351 -6.93 -22.18 33.88
C GLY A 351 -6.97 -22.25 32.35
N GLY A 352 -7.38 -21.18 31.68
CA GLY A 352 -7.44 -21.10 30.21
C GLY A 352 -8.53 -21.97 29.60
N GLN A 353 -8.52 -22.09 28.27
CA GLN A 353 -9.39 -22.96 27.47
C GLN A 353 -10.88 -22.80 27.77
N ARG A 354 -11.32 -21.57 28.01
CA ARG A 354 -12.69 -21.26 28.42
C ARG A 354 -13.11 -19.89 27.95
N THR A 355 -14.40 -19.63 28.10
CA THR A 355 -15.02 -18.34 27.79
C THR A 355 -15.44 -17.65 29.08
N GLU A 356 -15.11 -16.36 29.19
CA GLU A 356 -15.68 -15.46 30.20
C GLU A 356 -16.52 -14.41 29.50
N THR A 357 -17.73 -14.14 29.99
CA THR A 357 -18.69 -13.23 29.35
C THR A 357 -19.15 -12.18 30.33
N THR A 358 -19.19 -10.92 29.88
CA THR A 358 -19.86 -9.82 30.57
C THR A 358 -21.05 -9.37 29.75
N ALA A 359 -22.24 -9.39 30.36
CA ALA A 359 -23.46 -8.90 29.73
C ALA A 359 -23.83 -7.53 30.31
N ASN A 360 -24.17 -6.60 29.42
CA ASN A 360 -24.59 -5.23 29.71
C ASN A 360 -23.71 -4.52 30.75
N PRO A 361 -22.39 -4.37 30.51
CA PRO A 361 -21.54 -3.61 31.40
C PRO A 361 -21.95 -2.13 31.40
N GLU A 362 -21.78 -1.48 32.56
CA GLU A 362 -21.76 -0.02 32.60
C GLU A 362 -20.53 0.49 31.85
N LEU A 363 -20.76 1.35 30.86
CA LEU A 363 -19.72 1.93 30.02
C LEU A 363 -19.41 3.35 30.50
N THR A 364 -18.14 3.61 30.79
CA THR A 364 -17.63 4.91 31.21
C THR A 364 -17.81 5.96 30.11
N SER A 365 -17.71 5.55 28.84
CA SER A 365 -17.94 6.41 27.67
C SER A 365 -19.36 6.97 27.61
N LEU A 366 -20.34 6.29 28.22
CA LEU A 366 -21.72 6.77 28.28
C LEU A 366 -21.92 7.80 29.39
N ARG A 367 -21.11 7.77 30.46
CA ARG A 367 -21.27 8.68 31.61
C ARG A 367 -20.87 10.13 31.31
N ASN A 368 -19.88 10.33 30.44
CA ASN A 368 -19.37 11.66 30.11
C ASN A 368 -20.27 12.46 29.17
N ALA A 369 -21.31 11.85 28.57
CA ALA A 369 -22.27 12.54 27.72
C ALA A 369 -23.40 13.20 28.54
N ASP A 370 -23.84 12.54 29.62
CA ASP A 370 -24.94 13.02 30.45
C ASP A 370 -24.52 14.10 31.47
N GLU A 371 -23.24 14.15 31.89
CA GLU A 371 -22.74 15.15 32.85
C GLU A 371 -22.58 16.57 32.26
N TRP A 372 -22.73 16.78 30.94
CA TRP A 372 -22.62 18.10 30.32
C TRP A 372 -23.97 18.81 30.09
N ASP A 373 -25.11 18.16 30.27
CA ASP A 373 -26.42 18.76 29.98
C ASP A 373 -27.18 19.30 31.21
N ASP A 374 -26.74 18.99 32.44
CA ASP A 374 -27.48 19.35 33.68
C ASP A 374 -26.85 20.51 34.50
N ASP A 375 -25.58 20.88 34.30
CA ASP A 375 -24.92 21.92 35.13
C ASP A 375 -24.99 23.35 34.55
N ASP A 376 -25.49 23.55 33.32
CA ASP A 376 -25.50 24.86 32.64
C ASP A 376 -26.90 25.51 32.49
N LEU A 377 -27.94 24.96 33.15
CA LEU A 377 -29.30 25.54 33.13
C LEU A 377 -29.83 26.07 34.46
N THR A 378 -29.00 26.14 35.51
CA THR A 378 -29.32 26.90 36.72
C THR A 378 -28.17 27.81 37.14
N ALA A 379 -28.02 28.95 36.45
CA ALA A 379 -27.25 30.11 36.93
C ALA A 379 -28.00 31.42 36.62
#